data_AF-A0A354FJR9-F1
#
_entry.id   AF-A0A354FJR9-F1
#
_cell.length_a   1.000
_cell.length_b   1.000
_cell.length_c   1.000
_cell.angle_alpha   90.00
_cell.angle_beta   90.00
_cell.angle_gamma   90.00
#
_symmetry.space_group_name_H-M   'P 1'
#
loop_
_entity.id
_entity.type
_entity.pdbx_description
1 polymer ?
#
loop_
_entity_poly.entity_id
_entity_poly.type
_entity_poly.pdbx_seq_one_letter_code
_entity_poly.pdbx_strand_id
1 'polypeptide(L)'
;LADEINRTSPRTQAALLQAMQERQVTVAGKTHTINRPFIVFATQNPIDSEGTYSLPEAQLDRFLFNIEITYPQFDEEVQIAQLELSAHPQEAPAIFDLEMLETLHTAAMSVPIAPSLVKAIVTMVRQSRPQESNLPEVQRFVEWGAGVRASQYLVRAARAHAFLKGDAAVRLEHVVAVAAAVLRHRIIPNFVAEAEGWTAKRIVERLLVHLPTLA
;
A
#
# COMPACT_ATOMS: atom_id res chain seq x y z
N LEU A 1 -0.21 14.16 7.32
CA LEU A 1 -1.36 13.81 6.47
C LEU A 1 -1.36 14.78 5.29
N ALA A 2 -1.37 14.28 4.07
CA ALA A 2 -1.56 15.06 2.86
C ALA A 2 -2.99 14.79 2.38
N ASP A 3 -3.90 15.69 2.72
CA ASP A 3 -5.31 15.52 2.42
C ASP A 3 -5.61 15.93 0.97
N GLU A 4 -6.48 15.17 0.31
CA GLU A 4 -6.95 15.40 -1.06
C GLU A 4 -5.82 15.73 -2.04
N ILE A 5 -4.79 14.87 -2.09
CA ILE A 5 -3.57 15.15 -2.87
C ILE A 5 -3.85 15.39 -4.36
N ASN A 6 -4.95 14.83 -4.87
CA ASN A 6 -5.43 15.02 -6.23
C ASN A 6 -5.94 16.44 -6.51
N ARG A 7 -6.21 17.28 -5.50
CA ARG A 7 -6.61 18.69 -5.70
C ARG A 7 -5.42 19.65 -5.79
N THR A 8 -4.21 19.17 -5.55
CA THR A 8 -2.99 19.99 -5.60
C THR A 8 -2.37 19.95 -6.99
N SER A 9 -1.63 21.01 -7.34
CA SER A 9 -0.94 21.07 -8.64
C SER A 9 0.06 19.91 -8.82
N PRO A 10 0.32 19.45 -10.05
CA PRO A 10 1.32 18.41 -10.32
C PRO A 10 2.72 18.73 -9.75
N ARG A 11 3.08 20.01 -9.69
CA ARG A 11 4.35 20.46 -9.08
C ARG A 11 4.38 20.21 -7.57
N THR A 12 3.26 20.45 -6.88
CA THR A 12 3.11 20.20 -5.43
C THR A 12 3.16 18.70 -5.14
N GLN A 13 2.45 17.90 -5.94
CA GLN A 13 2.49 16.44 -5.86
C GLN A 13 3.93 15.92 -6.04
N ALA A 14 4.64 16.39 -7.07
CA ALA A 14 6.03 16.00 -7.32
C ALA A 14 6.97 16.35 -6.16
N ALA A 15 6.80 17.53 -5.54
CA ALA A 15 7.60 17.94 -4.38
C ALA A 15 7.40 17.03 -3.16
N LEU A 16 6.15 16.63 -2.87
CA LEU A 16 5.86 15.66 -1.81
C LEU A 16 6.52 14.30 -2.09
N LEU A 17 6.45 13.82 -3.32
CA LEU A 17 7.02 12.53 -3.71
C LEU A 17 8.56 12.56 -3.70
N GLN A 18 9.17 13.70 -4.03
CA GLN A 18 10.60 13.90 -3.88
C GLN A 18 10.99 13.82 -2.40
N ALA A 19 10.26 14.49 -1.51
CA ALA A 19 10.49 14.41 -0.06
C ALA A 19 10.37 12.96 0.46
N MET A 20 9.39 12.19 -0.04
CA MET A 20 9.23 10.78 0.28
C MET A 20 10.42 9.92 -0.17
N GLN A 21 10.98 10.20 -1.36
CA GLN A 21 12.03 9.38 -1.96
C GLN A 21 13.42 9.76 -1.47
N GLU A 22 13.73 11.06 -1.42
CA GLU A 22 15.06 11.57 -1.10
C GLU A 22 15.25 11.86 0.39
N ARG A 23 14.15 11.95 1.16
CA ARG A 23 14.16 12.33 2.59
C ARG A 23 14.86 13.67 2.87
N GLN A 24 14.83 14.56 1.89
CA GLN A 24 15.34 15.92 2.01
C GLN A 24 14.49 16.86 1.15
N VAL A 25 14.51 18.14 1.50
CA VAL A 25 13.83 19.20 0.75
C VAL A 25 14.78 20.38 0.62
N THR A 26 14.88 20.95 -0.58
CA THR A 26 15.68 22.16 -0.83
C THR A 26 14.77 23.37 -0.95
N VAL A 27 14.96 24.36 -0.08
CA VAL A 27 14.21 25.62 -0.08
C VAL A 27 15.21 26.77 -0.17
N ALA A 28 15.06 27.64 -1.17
CA ALA A 28 15.93 28.80 -1.40
C ALA A 28 17.44 28.46 -1.37
N GLY A 29 17.82 27.33 -1.97
CA GLY A 29 19.22 26.87 -2.02
C GLY A 29 19.73 26.18 -0.76
N LYS A 30 18.92 26.05 0.30
CA LYS A 30 19.27 25.33 1.52
C LYS A 30 18.56 23.97 1.57
N THR A 31 19.36 22.91 1.71
CA THR A 31 18.84 21.55 1.86
C THR A 31 18.54 21.23 3.32
N HIS A 32 17.35 20.73 3.60
CA HIS A 32 16.88 20.28 4.91
C HIS A 32 16.65 18.77 4.88
N THR A 33 17.19 18.05 5.84
CA THR A 33 16.97 16.60 5.98
C THR A 33 15.69 16.34 6.78
N ILE A 34 14.93 15.31 6.38
CA ILE A 34 13.73 14.88 7.08
C ILE A 34 14.09 13.81 8.11
N ASN A 35 13.76 14.06 9.37
CA ASN A 35 14.01 13.15 10.49
C ASN A 35 13.19 11.85 10.37
N ARG A 36 13.65 10.79 11.04
CA ARG A 36 12.93 9.51 11.13
C ARG A 36 12.14 9.42 12.45
N PRO A 37 11.01 8.69 12.47
CA PRO A 37 10.31 8.10 11.32
C PRO A 37 9.59 9.17 10.48
N PHE A 38 9.51 8.94 9.17
CA PHE A 38 8.75 9.78 8.25
C PHE A 38 7.73 8.93 7.51
N ILE A 39 6.45 9.23 7.70
CA ILE A 39 5.33 8.49 7.13
C ILE A 39 4.39 9.52 6.49
N VAL A 40 4.00 9.25 5.25
CA VAL A 40 3.01 10.05 4.54
C VAL A 40 1.73 9.22 4.42
N PHE A 41 0.67 9.73 5.02
CA PHE A 41 -0.70 9.34 4.70
C PHE A 41 -1.21 10.33 3.67
N ALA A 42 -1.72 9.81 2.56
CA ALA A 42 -2.32 10.63 1.52
C ALA A 42 -3.71 10.11 1.19
N THR A 43 -4.67 11.01 1.06
CA THR A 43 -6.07 10.69 0.72
C THR A 43 -6.38 11.21 -0.68
N GLN A 44 -7.33 10.57 -1.35
CA GLN A 44 -7.89 11.00 -2.62
C GLN A 44 -9.40 10.83 -2.54
N ASN A 45 -10.15 11.89 -2.88
CA ASN A 45 -11.60 11.79 -3.00
C ASN A 45 -11.95 11.35 -4.43
N PRO A 46 -12.63 10.20 -4.62
CA PRO A 46 -12.91 9.66 -5.95
C PRO A 46 -14.11 10.31 -6.66
N ILE A 47 -14.95 11.08 -5.95
CA ILE A 47 -16.24 11.56 -6.48
C ILE A 47 -16.09 12.89 -7.23
N ASP A 48 -15.16 13.74 -6.80
CA ASP A 48 -15.07 15.12 -7.28
C ASP A 48 -14.04 15.23 -8.41
N SER A 49 -14.51 15.46 -9.64
CA SER A 49 -13.63 15.53 -10.83
C SER A 49 -13.17 16.95 -11.16
N GLU A 50 -13.86 17.98 -10.64
CA GLU A 50 -13.57 19.37 -11.02
C GLU A 50 -12.32 19.89 -10.31
N GLY A 51 -11.32 20.33 -11.09
CA GLY A 51 -10.06 20.83 -10.55
C GLY A 51 -9.16 19.76 -9.92
N THR A 52 -9.32 18.49 -10.29
CA THR A 52 -8.44 17.40 -9.84
C THR A 52 -7.39 16.99 -10.88
N TYR A 53 -6.21 16.63 -10.37
CA TYR A 53 -5.08 16.09 -11.08
C TYR A 53 -4.81 14.68 -10.53
N SER A 54 -5.24 13.66 -11.27
CA SER A 54 -4.94 12.27 -10.95
C SER A 54 -3.44 12.06 -10.86
N LEU A 55 -3.00 11.31 -9.84
CA LEU A 55 -1.59 10.95 -9.74
C LEU A 55 -1.26 9.91 -10.81
N PRO A 56 -0.24 10.14 -11.65
CA PRO A 56 0.29 9.11 -12.53
C PRO A 56 0.66 7.85 -11.76
N GLU A 57 0.58 6.70 -12.40
CA GLU A 57 0.79 5.38 -11.79
C GLU A 57 2.23 5.22 -11.33
N ALA A 58 3.18 5.82 -12.05
CA ALA A 58 4.57 5.92 -11.64
C ALA A 58 4.75 6.69 -10.30
N GLN A 59 3.81 7.57 -9.96
CA GLN A 59 3.76 8.27 -8.67
C GLN A 59 3.10 7.42 -7.59
N LEU A 60 1.96 6.80 -7.90
CA LEU A 60 1.26 5.88 -6.99
C LEU A 60 2.14 4.70 -6.59
N ASP A 61 3.00 4.20 -7.47
CA ASP A 61 3.94 3.10 -7.19
C ASP A 61 4.94 3.42 -6.06
N ARG A 62 5.09 4.69 -5.65
CA ARG A 62 5.92 5.08 -4.48
C ARG A 62 5.22 4.84 -3.15
N PHE A 63 3.89 4.67 -3.12
CA PHE A 63 3.15 4.37 -1.90
C PHE A 63 3.18 2.88 -1.60
N LEU A 64 3.45 2.52 -0.34
CA LEU A 64 3.46 1.12 0.09
C LEU A 64 2.10 0.47 -0.15
N PHE A 65 1.05 1.11 0.37
CA PHE A 65 -0.33 0.63 0.31
C PHE A 65 -1.25 1.63 -0.40
N ASN A 66 -2.26 1.11 -1.08
CA ASN A 66 -3.49 1.81 -1.43
C ASN A 66 -4.64 1.13 -0.67
N ILE A 67 -5.34 1.89 0.16
CA ILE A 67 -6.41 1.39 1.02
C ILE A 67 -7.72 2.04 0.57
N GLU A 68 -8.71 1.20 0.31
CA GLU A 68 -10.09 1.65 0.10
C GLU A 68 -10.75 1.86 1.45
N ILE A 69 -11.19 3.08 1.73
CA ILE A 69 -11.96 3.39 2.92
C ILE A 69 -13.44 3.34 2.52
N THR A 70 -14.20 2.46 3.16
CA THR A 70 -15.65 2.38 3.01
C THR A 70 -16.33 2.90 4.28
N TYR A 71 -17.63 3.14 4.19
CA TYR A 71 -18.42 3.45 5.39
C TYR A 71 -18.40 2.27 6.37
N PRO A 72 -18.40 2.54 7.68
CA PRO A 72 -18.57 1.53 8.71
C PRO A 72 -19.94 0.85 8.59
N GLN A 73 -20.09 -0.33 9.19
CA GLN A 73 -21.40 -0.94 9.37
C GLN A 73 -22.24 -0.15 10.38
N PHE A 74 -23.57 -0.31 10.32
CA PHE A 74 -24.49 0.41 11.21
C PHE A 74 -24.09 0.34 12.69
N ASP A 75 -23.78 -0.85 13.21
CA ASP A 75 -23.41 -1.01 14.62
C ASP A 75 -22.07 -0.35 14.98
N GLU A 76 -21.10 -0.37 14.05
CA GLU A 76 -19.82 0.34 14.21
C GLU A 76 -20.05 1.86 14.20
N GLU A 77 -20.93 2.35 13.32
CA GLU A 77 -21.30 3.76 13.25
C GLU A 77 -22.03 4.23 14.50
N VAL A 78 -22.93 3.41 15.06
CA VAL A 78 -23.59 3.65 16.35
C VAL A 78 -22.56 3.77 17.47
N GLN A 79 -21.57 2.87 17.52
CA GLN A 79 -20.50 2.94 18.52
C GLN A 79 -19.67 4.23 18.38
N ILE A 80 -19.31 4.61 17.15
CA ILE A 80 -18.59 5.86 16.88
C ILE A 80 -19.41 7.08 17.34
N ALA A 81 -20.71 7.11 17.04
CA ALA A 81 -21.58 8.21 17.47
C ALA A 81 -21.72 8.27 19.00
N GLN A 82 -21.75 7.12 19.69
CA GLN A 82 -21.80 7.05 21.15
C GLN A 82 -20.49 7.52 21.81
N LEU A 83 -19.35 7.31 21.17
CA LEU A 83 -18.06 7.82 21.66
C LEU A 83 -18.06 9.35 21.71
N GLU A 84 -18.67 10.02 20.72
CA GLU A 84 -18.78 11.49 20.69
C GLU A 84 -19.62 12.02 21.87
N LEU A 85 -20.68 11.30 22.26
CA LEU A 85 -21.51 11.65 23.43
C LEU A 85 -20.75 11.52 24.77
N SER A 86 -19.71 10.68 24.78
CA SER A 86 -18.92 10.34 25.97
C SER A 86 -17.56 11.05 25.98
N ALA A 87 -17.23 11.77 24.91
CA ALA A 87 -15.91 12.29 24.63
C ALA A 87 -15.49 13.33 25.67
N HIS A 88 -14.67 12.89 26.60
CA HIS A 88 -13.74 13.77 27.30
C HIS A 88 -12.41 13.58 26.60
N PRO A 89 -11.76 14.64 26.07
CA PRO A 89 -10.45 14.52 25.44
C PRO A 89 -9.44 14.08 26.52
N GLN A 90 -9.24 12.77 26.64
CA GLN A 90 -8.21 12.20 27.47
C GLN A 90 -6.98 12.03 26.60
N GLU A 91 -5.88 12.67 26.99
CA GLU A 91 -4.60 12.47 26.31
C GLU A 91 -4.21 11.00 26.42
N ALA A 92 -4.03 10.35 25.27
CA ALA A 92 -3.51 9.00 25.23
C ALA A 92 -2.06 9.01 25.73
N PRO A 93 -1.69 8.16 26.70
CA PRO A 93 -0.32 8.13 27.19
C PRO A 93 0.62 7.69 26.06
N ALA A 94 1.74 8.39 25.92
CA ALA A 94 2.80 8.01 24.99
C ALA A 94 3.52 6.76 25.53
N ILE A 95 3.15 5.58 25.01
CA ILE A 95 3.74 4.29 25.41
C ILE A 95 5.11 4.06 24.75
N PHE A 96 5.35 4.66 23.57
CA PHE A 96 6.58 4.48 22.80
C PHE A 96 7.25 5.84 22.53
N ASP A 97 8.56 5.88 22.66
CA ASP A 97 9.40 6.98 22.18
C ASP A 97 9.98 6.66 20.79
N LEU A 98 10.76 7.62 20.25
CA LEU A 98 11.35 7.49 18.92
C LEU A 98 12.37 6.36 18.82
N GLU A 99 13.17 6.14 19.86
CA GLU A 99 14.20 5.09 19.90
C GLU A 99 13.55 3.70 19.90
N MET A 100 12.47 3.54 20.67
CA MET A 100 11.68 2.32 20.69
C MET A 100 11.02 2.07 19.33
N LEU A 101 10.51 3.10 18.65
CA LEU A 101 9.94 2.93 17.30
C LEU A 101 10.99 2.46 16.28
N GLU A 102 12.22 2.96 16.34
CA GLU A 102 13.31 2.48 15.48
C GLU A 102 13.71 1.04 15.79
N THR A 103 13.71 0.68 17.08
CA THR A 103 13.96 -0.69 17.55
C THR A 103 12.89 -1.65 17.03
N LEU A 104 11.62 -1.29 17.18
CA LEU A 104 10.49 -2.07 16.68
C LEU A 104 10.50 -2.19 15.16
N HIS A 105 10.84 -1.11 14.44
CA HIS A 105 10.99 -1.16 12.98
C HIS A 105 12.09 -2.14 12.56
N THR A 106 13.23 -2.10 13.22
CA THR A 106 14.36 -3.01 12.95
C THR A 106 13.99 -4.46 13.23
N ALA A 107 13.30 -4.72 14.35
CA ALA A 107 12.80 -6.04 14.71
C ALA A 107 11.76 -6.57 13.70
N ALA A 108 10.82 -5.73 13.27
CA ALA A 108 9.87 -6.11 12.23
C ALA A 108 10.56 -6.46 10.92
N MET A 109 11.60 -5.71 10.51
CA MET A 109 12.32 -5.96 9.27
C MET A 109 13.27 -7.17 9.33
N SER A 110 13.60 -7.67 10.52
CA SER A 110 14.46 -8.84 10.72
C SER A 110 13.70 -10.17 10.75
N VAL A 111 12.36 -10.17 10.75
CA VAL A 111 11.56 -11.40 10.72
C VAL A 111 11.97 -12.28 9.52
N PRO A 112 12.40 -13.54 9.76
CA PRO A 112 12.85 -14.45 8.71
C PRO A 112 11.78 -14.71 7.66
N ILE A 113 12.20 -14.84 6.40
CA ILE A 113 11.35 -15.26 5.28
C ILE A 113 12.09 -16.32 4.46
N ALA A 114 11.43 -17.43 4.18
CA ALA A 114 12.03 -18.51 3.40
C ALA A 114 12.35 -18.05 1.96
N PRO A 115 13.50 -18.44 1.39
CA PRO A 115 13.83 -18.11 0.00
C PRO A 115 12.80 -18.62 -1.01
N SER A 116 12.13 -19.75 -0.75
CA SER A 116 11.04 -20.27 -1.59
C SER A 116 9.85 -19.30 -1.61
N LEU A 117 9.44 -18.78 -0.46
CA LEU A 117 8.36 -17.80 -0.36
C LEU A 117 8.70 -16.48 -1.08
N VAL A 118 9.96 -16.03 -1.00
CA VAL A 118 10.41 -14.86 -1.78
C VAL A 118 10.29 -15.13 -3.28
N LYS A 119 10.70 -16.32 -3.75
CA LYS A 119 10.51 -16.72 -5.15
C LYS A 119 9.03 -16.76 -5.52
N ALA A 120 8.16 -17.30 -4.67
CA ALA A 120 6.72 -17.35 -4.89
C ALA A 120 6.12 -15.94 -5.04
N ILE A 121 6.50 -15.00 -4.16
CA ILE A 121 6.09 -13.58 -4.22
C ILE A 121 6.53 -12.97 -5.56
N VAL A 122 7.78 -13.16 -5.96
CA VAL A 122 8.30 -12.62 -7.23
C VAL A 122 7.58 -13.23 -8.42
N THR A 123 7.37 -14.55 -8.42
CA THR A 123 6.63 -15.25 -9.48
C THR A 123 5.20 -14.72 -9.60
N MET A 124 4.48 -14.57 -8.49
CA MET A 124 3.13 -14.00 -8.48
C MET A 124 3.11 -12.56 -9.02
N VAL A 125 4.06 -11.71 -8.60
CA VAL A 125 4.17 -10.34 -9.13
C VAL A 125 4.42 -10.35 -10.63
N ARG A 126 5.29 -11.24 -11.13
CA ARG A 126 5.53 -11.41 -12.58
C ARG A 126 4.29 -11.90 -13.32
N GLN A 127 3.52 -12.82 -12.71
CA GLN A 127 2.25 -13.31 -13.24
C GLN A 127 1.16 -12.24 -13.36
N SER A 128 1.32 -11.07 -12.72
CA SER A 128 0.45 -9.91 -12.95
C SER A 128 0.73 -9.16 -14.25
N ARG A 129 1.82 -9.48 -14.96
CA ARG A 129 2.23 -8.81 -16.20
C ARG A 129 1.71 -9.58 -17.41
N PRO A 130 0.92 -8.97 -18.30
CA PRO A 130 0.28 -9.67 -19.42
C PRO A 130 1.26 -10.52 -20.26
N GLN A 131 2.43 -9.98 -20.55
CA GLN A 131 3.46 -10.59 -21.39
C GLN A 131 4.24 -11.73 -20.71
N GLU A 132 4.12 -11.88 -19.39
CA GLU A 132 4.80 -12.93 -18.62
C GLU A 132 3.81 -13.90 -17.97
N SER A 133 2.52 -13.57 -18.00
CA SER A 133 1.48 -14.32 -17.31
C SER A 133 1.09 -15.56 -18.09
N ASN A 134 0.80 -16.65 -17.37
CA ASN A 134 0.12 -17.82 -17.92
C ASN A 134 -1.39 -17.84 -17.60
N LEU A 135 -1.90 -16.78 -16.94
CA LEU A 135 -3.30 -16.65 -16.59
C LEU A 135 -4.06 -15.93 -17.71
N PRO A 136 -5.05 -16.58 -18.37
CA PRO A 136 -5.80 -15.96 -19.46
C PRO A 136 -6.47 -14.65 -19.05
N GLU A 137 -6.93 -14.55 -17.80
CA GLU A 137 -7.58 -13.36 -17.26
C GLU A 137 -6.60 -12.19 -17.17
N VAL A 138 -5.35 -12.42 -16.77
CA VAL A 138 -4.32 -11.36 -16.75
C VAL A 138 -3.95 -10.96 -18.17
N GLN A 139 -3.72 -11.91 -19.07
CA GLN A 139 -3.39 -11.64 -20.46
C GLN A 139 -4.46 -10.80 -21.17
N ARG A 140 -5.74 -11.06 -20.85
CA ARG A 140 -6.88 -10.40 -21.48
C ARG A 140 -7.24 -9.07 -20.84
N PHE A 141 -7.17 -8.96 -19.51
CA PHE A 141 -7.76 -7.84 -18.77
C PHE A 141 -6.75 -6.87 -18.17
N VAL A 142 -5.46 -7.20 -18.12
CA VAL A 142 -4.44 -6.28 -17.58
C VAL A 142 -3.76 -5.53 -18.72
N GLU A 143 -3.69 -4.21 -18.61
CA GLU A 143 -2.88 -3.36 -19.48
C GLU A 143 -1.44 -3.27 -18.97
N TRP A 144 -1.29 -3.08 -17.65
CA TRP A 144 0.02 -2.95 -17.01
C TRP A 144 0.08 -3.69 -15.68
N GLY A 145 1.09 -4.55 -15.53
CA GLY A 145 1.30 -5.35 -14.32
C GLY A 145 2.28 -4.73 -13.33
N ALA A 146 2.39 -5.35 -12.15
CA ALA A 146 3.16 -4.82 -11.05
C ALA A 146 4.69 -4.89 -11.27
N GLY A 147 5.37 -3.79 -10.92
CA GLY A 147 6.82 -3.62 -11.01
C GLY A 147 7.61 -4.28 -9.87
N VAL A 148 8.94 -4.11 -9.88
CA VAL A 148 9.85 -4.69 -8.87
C VAL A 148 9.55 -4.17 -7.45
N ARG A 149 9.06 -2.93 -7.31
CA ARG A 149 8.67 -2.36 -6.01
C ARG A 149 7.58 -3.18 -5.34
N ALA A 150 6.66 -3.77 -6.09
CA ALA A 150 5.61 -4.63 -5.54
C ALA A 150 6.19 -5.81 -4.75
N SER A 151 7.18 -6.51 -5.31
CA SER A 151 7.83 -7.63 -4.62
C SER A 151 8.53 -7.17 -3.33
N GLN A 152 9.24 -6.05 -3.39
CA GLN A 152 9.92 -5.48 -2.21
C GLN A 152 8.92 -5.08 -1.11
N TYR A 153 7.80 -4.50 -1.51
CA TYR A 153 6.76 -4.03 -0.62
C TYR A 153 5.93 -5.16 -0.02
N LEU A 154 5.64 -6.21 -0.78
CA LEU A 154 5.03 -7.44 -0.26
C LEU A 154 5.91 -8.07 0.82
N VAL A 155 7.21 -8.20 0.59
CA VAL A 155 8.14 -8.76 1.59
C VAL A 155 8.17 -7.90 2.85
N ARG A 156 8.30 -6.57 2.71
CA ARG A 156 8.32 -5.65 3.87
C ARG A 156 7.01 -5.69 4.65
N ALA A 157 5.88 -5.63 3.95
CA ALA A 157 4.56 -5.65 4.56
C ALA A 157 4.26 -6.99 5.23
N ALA A 158 4.62 -8.11 4.61
CA ALA A 158 4.43 -9.44 5.18
C ALA A 158 5.28 -9.67 6.44
N ARG A 159 6.52 -9.12 6.47
CA ARG A 159 7.36 -9.11 7.68
C ARG A 159 6.75 -8.30 8.81
N ALA A 160 6.29 -7.08 8.51
CA ALA A 160 5.60 -6.25 9.51
C ALA A 160 4.32 -6.92 10.02
N HIS A 161 3.54 -7.55 9.14
CA HIS A 161 2.33 -8.28 9.52
C HIS A 161 2.66 -9.49 10.42
N ALA A 162 3.67 -10.29 10.07
CA ALA A 162 4.14 -11.42 10.89
C ALA A 162 4.59 -10.95 12.29
N PHE A 163 5.37 -9.86 12.34
CA PHE A 163 5.83 -9.26 13.59
C PHE A 163 4.66 -8.82 14.48
N LEU A 164 3.67 -8.13 13.93
CA LEU A 164 2.48 -7.69 14.66
C LEU A 164 1.61 -8.86 15.15
N LYS A 165 1.68 -10.02 14.48
CA LYS A 165 1.02 -11.25 14.92
C LYS A 165 1.83 -12.05 15.95
N GLY A 166 3.08 -11.65 16.22
CA GLY A 166 3.98 -12.36 17.12
C GLY A 166 4.60 -13.61 16.51
N ASP A 167 4.60 -13.72 15.18
CA ASP A 167 5.10 -14.90 14.48
C ASP A 167 6.62 -14.89 14.31
N ALA A 168 7.24 -16.06 14.53
CA ALA A 168 8.69 -16.23 14.41
C ALA A 168 9.22 -16.16 12.97
N ALA A 169 8.36 -16.30 11.96
CA ALA A 169 8.74 -16.23 10.55
C ALA A 169 7.56 -15.84 9.66
N VAL A 170 7.86 -15.31 8.48
CA VAL A 170 6.85 -14.99 7.46
C VAL A 170 6.29 -16.26 6.83
N ARG A 171 4.97 -16.41 6.86
CA ARG A 171 4.19 -17.45 6.20
C ARG A 171 3.39 -16.88 5.04
N LEU A 172 2.83 -17.77 4.23
CA LEU A 172 1.98 -17.44 3.09
C LEU A 172 0.81 -16.51 3.47
N GLU A 173 0.14 -16.78 4.58
CA GLU A 173 -1.01 -15.99 5.06
C GLU A 173 -0.66 -14.51 5.31
N HIS A 174 0.58 -14.20 5.71
CA HIS A 174 1.02 -12.81 5.89
C HIS A 174 1.15 -12.07 4.57
N VAL A 175 1.56 -12.78 3.51
CA VAL A 175 1.63 -12.24 2.14
C VAL A 175 0.21 -12.00 1.64
N VAL A 176 -0.68 -12.99 1.80
CA VAL A 176 -2.09 -12.90 1.39
C VAL A 176 -2.78 -11.71 2.06
N ALA A 177 -2.57 -11.53 3.36
CA ALA A 177 -3.21 -10.46 4.15
C ALA A 177 -2.87 -9.04 3.65
N VAL A 178 -1.66 -8.83 3.12
CA VAL A 178 -1.21 -7.50 2.65
C VAL A 178 -1.31 -7.32 1.14
N ALA A 179 -1.54 -8.39 0.38
CA ALA A 179 -1.38 -8.37 -1.07
C ALA A 179 -2.32 -7.43 -1.79
N ALA A 180 -3.60 -7.38 -1.39
CA ALA A 180 -4.57 -6.46 -1.98
C ALA A 180 -4.12 -4.99 -1.83
N ALA A 181 -3.74 -4.59 -0.62
CA ALA A 181 -3.31 -3.22 -0.34
C ALA A 181 -2.00 -2.85 -1.08
N VAL A 182 -1.10 -3.81 -1.31
CA VAL A 182 0.14 -3.56 -2.07
C VAL A 182 -0.10 -3.56 -3.58
N LEU A 183 -0.94 -4.44 -4.12
CA LEU A 183 -1.01 -4.67 -5.57
C LEU A 183 -2.09 -3.85 -6.28
N ARG A 184 -3.13 -3.39 -5.57
CA ARG A 184 -4.30 -2.73 -6.19
C ARG A 184 -3.94 -1.57 -7.12
N HIS A 185 -3.06 -0.67 -6.70
CA HIS A 185 -2.64 0.50 -7.49
C HIS A 185 -1.46 0.22 -8.43
N ARG A 186 -1.05 -1.05 -8.56
CA ARG A 186 0.07 -1.49 -9.38
C ARG A 186 -0.33 -2.39 -10.53
N ILE A 187 -1.61 -2.74 -10.59
CA ILE A 187 -2.21 -3.54 -11.66
C ILE A 187 -3.26 -2.63 -12.29
N ILE A 188 -3.06 -2.29 -13.55
CA ILE A 188 -3.94 -1.42 -14.33
C ILE A 188 -4.78 -2.32 -15.23
N PRO A 189 -6.08 -2.49 -14.96
CA PRO A 189 -6.98 -3.17 -15.88
C PRO A 189 -7.19 -2.35 -17.15
N ASN A 190 -7.44 -3.01 -18.29
CA ASN A 190 -7.78 -2.34 -19.54
C ASN A 190 -9.30 -2.05 -19.64
N PHE A 191 -9.70 -1.32 -20.68
CA PHE A 191 -11.12 -0.97 -20.91
C PHE A 191 -12.06 -2.20 -21.03
N VAL A 192 -11.59 -3.32 -21.58
CA VAL A 192 -12.38 -4.56 -21.66
C VAL A 192 -12.65 -5.12 -20.26
N ALA A 193 -11.68 -5.00 -19.37
CA ALA A 193 -11.82 -5.41 -17.98
C ALA A 193 -12.91 -4.61 -17.27
N GLU A 194 -12.98 -3.29 -17.49
CA GLU A 194 -14.02 -2.44 -16.91
C GLU A 194 -15.42 -2.88 -17.36
N ALA A 195 -15.60 -3.13 -18.67
CA ALA A 195 -16.87 -3.59 -19.23
C ALA A 195 -17.32 -4.95 -18.67
N GLU A 196 -16.38 -5.83 -18.30
CA GLU A 196 -16.64 -7.18 -17.79
C GLU A 196 -16.54 -7.30 -16.25
N GLY A 197 -16.40 -6.16 -15.54
CA GLY A 197 -16.31 -6.14 -14.08
C GLY A 197 -15.04 -6.80 -13.52
N TRP A 198 -13.94 -6.74 -14.27
CA TRP A 198 -12.61 -7.16 -13.84
C TRP A 198 -11.84 -6.00 -13.23
N THR A 199 -11.97 -5.86 -11.92
CA THR A 199 -11.24 -4.85 -11.14
C THR A 199 -9.83 -5.32 -10.79
N ALA A 200 -8.93 -4.38 -10.48
CA ALA A 200 -7.60 -4.70 -9.95
C ALA A 200 -7.68 -5.62 -8.72
N LYS A 201 -8.67 -5.40 -7.84
CA LYS A 201 -8.93 -6.28 -6.68
C LYS A 201 -9.20 -7.72 -7.11
N ARG A 202 -10.09 -7.94 -8.08
CA ARG A 202 -10.42 -9.27 -8.60
C ARG A 202 -9.22 -9.96 -9.26
N ILE A 203 -8.39 -9.20 -9.97
CA ILE A 203 -7.14 -9.71 -10.55
C ILE A 203 -6.16 -10.15 -9.45
N VAL A 204 -6.02 -9.36 -8.38
CA VAL A 204 -5.19 -9.74 -7.23
C VAL A 204 -5.71 -11.01 -6.56
N GLU A 205 -7.01 -11.14 -6.33
CA GLU A 205 -7.63 -12.35 -5.80
C GLU A 205 -7.30 -13.57 -6.69
N ARG A 206 -7.36 -13.40 -8.02
CA ARG A 206 -7.00 -14.45 -8.97
C ARG A 206 -5.54 -14.87 -8.87
N LEU A 207 -4.62 -13.92 -8.73
CA LEU A 207 -3.19 -14.19 -8.53
C LEU A 207 -2.93 -14.94 -7.21
N LEU A 208 -3.64 -14.58 -6.14
CA LEU A 208 -3.49 -15.19 -4.82
C LEU A 208 -3.96 -16.64 -4.77
N VAL A 209 -4.98 -17.02 -5.54
CA VAL A 209 -5.42 -18.43 -5.66
C VAL A 209 -4.29 -19.34 -6.16
N HIS A 210 -3.38 -18.81 -6.97
CA HIS A 210 -2.26 -19.59 -7.51
C HIS A 210 -0.99 -19.52 -6.67
N LEU A 211 -0.91 -18.61 -5.71
CA LEU A 211 0.27 -18.46 -4.84
C LEU A 211 0.64 -19.72 -4.04
N PRO A 212 -0.30 -20.53 -3.48
CA PRO A 212 0.04 -21.77 -2.78
C PRO A 212 0.79 -22.79 -3.64
N THR A 213 0.57 -22.79 -4.97
CA THR A 213 1.27 -23.70 -5.90
C THR A 213 2.71 -23.25 -6.20
N LEU A 214 3.08 -22.04 -5.80
CA LEU A 214 4.37 -21.42 -6.07
C LEU A 214 5.31 -21.38 -4.85
N ALA A 215 4.79 -21.61 -3.64
CA ALA A 215 5.46 -21.44 -2.34
C ALA A 215 6.06 -22.75 -1.81
#